data_AF-A0A4U9WDA2-F1
#
_entry.id   AF-A0A4U9WDA2-F1
#
_cell.length_a   1.000
_cell.length_b   1.000
_cell.length_c   1.000
_cell.angle_alpha   90.00
_cell.angle_beta   90.00
_cell.angle_gamma   90.00
#
_symmetry.space_group_name_H-M   'P 1'
#
loop_
_entity.id
_entity.type
_entity.pdbx_description
1 polymer ?
#
loop_
_entity_poly.entity_id
_entity_poly.type
_entity_poly.pdbx_seq_one_letter_code
_entity_poly.pdbx_strand_id
1 'polypeptide(L)'
;MILYVSHRMEEIFALSDAITVFKDGRYVRTFDDMQQVNNEVLVQAMVGRDLGDVYGYQPRELGEVRLQLTDLQAAGVKTPISLNVRAGEIVGLFGLVGAGRSELMKGIFGATRVTAGQLMLDGKRLDVRSPDRRYPCGRDAVPGRS
;
A
#
# COMPACT_ATOMS: atom_id res chain seq x y z
N MET A 1 -18.95 29.58 -13.88
CA MET A 1 -17.60 29.01 -13.75
C MET A 1 -17.55 28.24 -12.44
N ILE A 2 -17.41 26.92 -12.50
CA ILE A 2 -17.26 26.05 -11.32
C ILE A 2 -15.80 25.63 -11.28
N LEU A 3 -15.14 25.80 -10.12
CA LEU A 3 -13.78 25.33 -9.90
C LEU A 3 -13.83 24.02 -9.12
N TYR A 4 -13.39 22.93 -9.75
CA TYR A 4 -13.35 21.60 -9.14
C TYR A 4 -11.89 21.14 -8.99
N VAL A 5 -11.55 20.66 -7.79
CA VAL A 5 -10.19 20.16 -7.48
C VAL A 5 -10.31 18.67 -7.16
N SER A 6 -9.75 17.83 -8.05
CA SER A 6 -9.71 16.39 -7.86
C SER A 6 -8.41 15.83 -8.44
N HIS A 7 -8.02 14.66 -7.96
CA HIS A 7 -6.92 13.85 -8.51
C HIS A 7 -7.44 12.52 -9.10
N ARG A 8 -8.77 12.35 -9.15
CA ARG A 8 -9.40 11.16 -9.72
C ARG A 8 -9.64 11.38 -11.20
N MET A 9 -8.92 10.63 -12.04
CA MET A 9 -8.92 10.85 -13.48
C MET A 9 -10.31 10.76 -14.11
N GLU A 10 -11.12 9.77 -13.71
CA GLU A 10 -12.49 9.59 -14.22
C GLU A 10 -13.36 10.83 -14.00
N GLU A 11 -13.28 11.44 -12.81
CA GLU A 11 -14.04 12.65 -12.48
C GLU A 11 -13.52 13.86 -13.26
N ILE A 12 -12.19 13.99 -13.37
CA ILE A 12 -11.55 15.11 -14.07
C ILE A 12 -11.95 15.12 -15.56
N PHE A 13 -11.88 13.98 -16.23
CA PHE A 13 -12.25 13.88 -17.65
C PHE A 13 -13.76 14.00 -17.88
N ALA A 14 -14.59 13.55 -16.94
CA ALA A 14 -16.05 13.59 -17.09
C ALA A 14 -16.65 14.98 -16.85
N LEU A 15 -16.02 15.80 -15.99
CA LEU A 15 -16.63 17.03 -15.47
C LEU A 15 -15.96 18.32 -15.95
N SER A 16 -14.76 18.24 -16.55
CA SER A 16 -13.95 19.44 -16.82
C SER A 16 -13.97 19.81 -18.30
N ASP A 17 -14.28 21.07 -18.59
CA ASP A 17 -14.09 21.68 -19.91
C ASP A 17 -12.63 22.15 -20.14
N ALA A 18 -11.92 22.46 -19.06
CA ALA A 18 -10.50 22.80 -19.05
C ALA A 18 -9.84 22.37 -17.74
N ILE A 19 -8.56 22.02 -17.78
CA ILE A 19 -7.79 21.54 -16.62
C ILE A 19 -6.55 22.39 -16.42
N THR A 20 -6.37 22.97 -15.23
CA THR A 20 -5.11 23.62 -14.86
C THR A 20 -4.38 22.80 -13.81
N VAL A 21 -3.12 22.47 -14.08
CA VAL A 21 -2.26 21.71 -13.19
C VAL A 21 -1.28 22.63 -12.48
N PHE A 22 -1.24 22.49 -11.15
CA PHE A 22 -0.24 23.10 -10.29
C PHE A 22 0.60 22.00 -9.62
N LYS A 23 1.90 22.24 -9.50
CA LYS A 23 2.85 21.37 -8.80
C LYS A 23 3.80 22.23 -7.96
N ASP A 24 4.03 21.83 -6.72
CA ASP A 24 4.91 22.54 -5.78
C ASP A 24 4.59 24.04 -5.65
N GLY A 25 3.28 24.37 -5.65
CA GLY A 25 2.78 25.75 -5.58
C GLY A 25 2.99 26.57 -6.86
N ARG A 26 3.48 25.96 -7.94
CA ARG A 26 3.73 26.62 -9.22
C ARG A 26 2.78 26.11 -10.29
N TYR A 27 2.41 27.02 -11.18
CA TYR A 27 1.70 26.70 -12.40
C TYR A 27 2.56 25.76 -13.27
N VAL A 28 1.98 24.67 -13.74
CA VAL A 28 2.62 23.74 -14.68
C VAL A 28 2.08 23.96 -16.08
N ARG A 29 0.76 23.77 -16.25
CA ARG A 29 0.10 23.80 -17.57
C ARG A 29 -1.40 23.93 -17.43
N THR A 30 -2.02 24.56 -18.42
CA THR A 30 -3.46 24.51 -18.65
C THR A 30 -3.75 23.72 -19.93
N PHE A 31 -4.75 22.86 -19.85
CA PHE A 31 -5.31 22.13 -20.97
C PHE A 31 -6.70 22.70 -21.27
N ASP A 32 -6.81 23.40 -22.40
CA ASP A 32 -8.05 24.04 -22.86
C ASP A 32 -8.76 23.22 -23.94
N ASP A 33 -8.08 22.20 -24.50
CA ASP A 33 -8.62 21.25 -25.47
C ASP A 33 -8.54 19.84 -24.91
N MET A 34 -9.66 19.38 -24.36
CA MET A 34 -9.80 18.06 -23.74
C MET A 34 -9.62 16.90 -24.72
N GLN A 35 -9.72 17.11 -26.04
CA GLN A 35 -9.48 16.05 -27.03
C GLN A 35 -7.99 15.67 -27.15
N GLN A 36 -7.10 16.58 -26.73
CA GLN A 36 -5.66 16.36 -26.74
C GLN A 36 -5.11 15.87 -25.39
N VAL A 37 -5.97 15.75 -24.38
CA VAL A 37 -5.58 15.32 -23.04
C VAL A 37 -5.88 13.83 -22.87
N ASN A 38 -4.82 13.03 -22.75
CA ASN A 38 -4.94 11.65 -22.30
C ASN A 38 -4.42 11.52 -20.85
N ASN A 39 -4.66 10.35 -20.25
CA ASN A 39 -4.29 10.08 -18.86
C ASN A 39 -2.77 10.25 -18.64
N GLU A 40 -1.94 9.76 -19.56
CA GLU A 40 -0.48 9.85 -19.46
C GLU A 40 0.02 11.29 -19.41
N VAL A 41 -0.43 12.15 -20.33
CA VAL A 41 -0.01 13.55 -20.41
C VAL A 41 -0.46 14.33 -19.17
N LEU A 42 -1.68 14.08 -18.69
CA LEU A 42 -2.19 14.75 -17.50
C LEU A 42 -1.43 14.30 -16.24
N VAL A 43 -1.18 12.99 -16.08
CA VAL A 43 -0.39 12.45 -14.98
C VAL A 43 1.04 12.98 -15.02
N GLN A 44 1.65 13.07 -16.20
CA GLN A 44 2.98 13.64 -16.36
C GLN A 44 3.01 15.11 -15.93
N ALA A 45 2.00 15.90 -16.26
CA ALA A 45 1.88 17.27 -15.77
C ALA A 45 1.70 17.34 -14.24
N MET A 46 0.93 16.43 -13.65
CA MET A 46 0.66 16.39 -12.20
C MET A 46 1.88 15.96 -11.37
N VAL A 47 2.59 14.92 -11.82
CA VAL A 47 3.70 14.31 -11.08
C VAL A 47 5.05 14.92 -11.48
N GLY A 48 5.15 15.48 -12.70
CA GLY A 48 6.34 16.11 -13.25
C GLY A 48 7.54 15.17 -13.36
N ARG A 49 7.31 13.92 -13.76
CA ARG A 49 8.32 12.89 -14.04
C ARG A 49 7.89 12.10 -15.28
N ASP A 50 8.83 11.61 -16.09
CA ASP A 50 8.53 10.59 -17.11
C ASP A 50 7.97 9.35 -16.41
N LEU A 51 6.86 8.80 -16.92
CA LEU A 51 6.15 7.65 -16.33
C LEU A 51 7.07 6.44 -16.09
N GLY A 52 8.21 6.34 -16.79
CA GLY A 52 9.20 5.28 -16.62
C GLY A 52 9.78 5.17 -15.21
N ASP A 53 9.87 6.26 -14.45
CA ASP A 53 10.45 6.26 -13.10
C ASP A 53 9.45 5.90 -11.98
N VAL A 54 8.16 5.78 -12.30
CA VAL A 54 7.13 5.40 -11.30
C VAL A 54 7.32 3.95 -10.85
N TYR A 55 7.98 3.13 -11.68
CA TYR A 55 8.19 1.70 -11.44
C TYR A 55 9.67 1.32 -11.52
N GLY A 56 10.55 2.03 -10.80
CA GLY A 56 11.95 1.66 -10.56
C GLY A 56 12.14 0.33 -9.79
N TYR A 57 11.38 -0.70 -10.16
CA TYR A 57 11.49 -2.06 -9.69
C TYR A 57 12.81 -2.63 -10.20
N GLN A 58 13.77 -2.73 -9.30
CA GLN A 58 14.93 -3.60 -9.50
C GLN A 58 14.65 -4.93 -8.82
N PRO A 59 14.91 -6.07 -9.50
CA PRO A 59 14.88 -7.37 -8.86
C PRO A 59 15.87 -7.36 -7.69
N ARG A 60 15.39 -7.73 -6.50
CA ARG A 60 16.21 -7.82 -5.29
C ARG A 60 16.45 -9.30 -5.02
N GLU A 61 17.65 -9.67 -4.62
CA GLU A 61 17.85 -11.01 -4.08
C GLU A 61 17.04 -11.15 -2.79
N LEU A 62 16.10 -12.10 -2.80
CA LEU A 62 15.27 -12.40 -1.64
C LEU A 62 16.12 -13.15 -0.62
N GLY A 63 16.18 -12.63 0.60
CA GLY A 63 16.88 -13.30 1.70
C GLY A 63 16.06 -14.41 2.35
N GLU A 64 16.38 -14.73 3.60
CA GLU A 64 15.71 -15.77 4.38
C GLU A 64 14.23 -15.44 4.67
N VAL A 65 13.43 -16.47 4.97
CA VAL A 65 12.04 -16.28 5.41
C VAL A 65 12.04 -15.59 6.77
N ARG A 66 11.46 -14.39 6.82
CA ARG A 66 11.38 -13.56 8.04
C ARG A 66 10.02 -13.71 8.70
N LEU A 67 8.94 -13.77 7.92
CA LEU A 67 7.58 -13.96 8.43
C LEU A 67 7.03 -15.28 7.92
N GLN A 68 6.52 -16.11 8.81
CA GLN A 68 5.88 -17.38 8.47
C GLN A 68 4.56 -17.50 9.22
N LEU A 69 3.50 -17.71 8.45
CA LEU A 69 2.14 -17.99 8.88
C LEU A 69 1.83 -19.45 8.56
N THR A 70 1.33 -20.20 9.53
CA THR A 70 0.85 -21.57 9.31
C THR A 70 -0.54 -21.72 9.88
N ASP A 71 -1.50 -21.90 8.97
CA ASP A 71 -2.94 -22.00 9.23
C ASP A 71 -3.44 -20.92 10.18
N LEU A 72 -2.95 -19.68 9.99
CA LEU A 72 -3.24 -18.56 10.84
C LEU A 72 -4.71 -18.17 10.69
N GLN A 73 -5.43 -18.21 11.80
CA GLN A 73 -6.84 -17.87 11.88
C GLN A 73 -7.00 -16.69 12.85
N ALA A 74 -7.41 -15.54 12.34
CA ALA A 74 -7.71 -14.36 13.14
C ALA A 74 -9.21 -14.05 13.11
N ALA A 75 -9.69 -13.28 14.09
CA ALA A 75 -11.09 -12.85 14.11
C ALA A 75 -11.42 -12.03 12.85
N GLY A 76 -12.43 -12.46 12.09
CA GLY A 76 -12.87 -11.83 10.84
C GLY A 76 -12.17 -12.34 9.57
N VAL A 77 -11.18 -13.24 9.70
CA VAL A 77 -10.64 -14.00 8.56
C VAL A 77 -11.53 -15.22 8.33
N LYS A 78 -12.00 -15.48 7.11
CA LYS A 78 -12.95 -16.58 6.85
C LYS A 78 -12.32 -17.97 6.80
N THR A 79 -11.07 -18.04 6.35
CA THR A 79 -10.34 -19.29 6.13
C THR A 79 -8.92 -19.18 6.68
N PRO A 80 -8.33 -20.25 7.24
CA PRO A 80 -6.95 -20.23 7.69
C PRO A 80 -5.98 -19.81 6.57
N ILE A 81 -4.97 -19.02 6.92
CA ILE A 81 -4.01 -18.47 5.96
C ILE A 81 -2.60 -18.96 6.29
N SER A 82 -1.94 -19.52 5.28
CA SER A 82 -0.53 -19.91 5.31
C SER A 82 0.24 -19.08 4.29
N LEU A 83 1.29 -18.41 4.74
CA LEU A 83 2.07 -17.46 3.95
C LEU A 83 3.49 -17.38 4.50
N ASN A 84 4.48 -17.35 3.62
CA ASN A 84 5.87 -17.06 3.97
C ASN A 84 6.29 -15.77 3.27
N VAL A 85 6.95 -14.88 3.99
CA VAL A 85 7.51 -13.63 3.46
C VAL A 85 9.01 -13.58 3.74
N ARG A 86 9.79 -13.38 2.68
CA ARG A 86 11.26 -13.33 2.72
C ARG A 86 11.78 -11.92 2.97
N ALA A 87 13.01 -11.84 3.47
CA ALA A 87 13.71 -10.57 3.60
C ALA A 87 13.84 -9.89 2.22
N GLY A 88 13.42 -8.63 2.12
CA GLY A 88 13.42 -7.86 0.87
C GLY A 88 12.21 -8.10 -0.03
N GLU A 89 11.29 -8.99 0.34
CA GLU A 89 10.05 -9.25 -0.39
C GLU A 89 8.99 -8.19 -0.10
N ILE A 90 8.31 -7.70 -1.14
CA ILE A 90 7.16 -6.80 -1.02
C ILE A 90 5.90 -7.61 -1.32
N VAL A 91 5.11 -7.91 -0.29
CA VAL A 91 3.88 -8.69 -0.42
C VAL A 91 2.66 -7.78 -0.36
N GLY A 92 1.87 -7.78 -1.44
CA GLY A 92 0.58 -7.09 -1.51
C GLY A 92 -0.57 -8.04 -1.23
N LEU A 93 -1.43 -7.70 -0.26
CA LEU A 93 -2.68 -8.42 -0.03
C LEU A 93 -3.83 -7.73 -0.79
N PHE A 94 -4.35 -8.42 -1.80
CA PHE A 94 -5.46 -7.96 -2.63
C PHE A 94 -6.71 -8.79 -2.39
N GLY A 95 -7.89 -8.18 -2.59
CA GLY A 95 -9.17 -8.85 -2.38
C GLY A 95 -10.32 -7.85 -2.17
N LEU A 96 -11.55 -8.32 -2.42
CA LEU A 96 -12.76 -7.53 -2.23
C LEU A 96 -12.89 -6.98 -0.79
N VAL A 97 -13.71 -5.95 -0.63
CA VAL A 97 -14.05 -5.42 0.70
C VAL A 97 -14.63 -6.57 1.55
N GLY A 98 -14.09 -6.76 2.77
CA GLY A 98 -14.50 -7.85 3.65
C GLY A 98 -13.80 -9.19 3.40
N ALA A 99 -12.78 -9.26 2.54
CA ALA A 99 -11.96 -10.47 2.34
C ALA A 99 -11.06 -10.82 3.54
N GLY A 100 -11.04 -10.01 4.60
CA GLY A 100 -10.24 -10.29 5.81
C GLY A 100 -8.81 -9.73 5.78
N ARG A 101 -8.47 -8.85 4.83
CA ARG A 101 -7.10 -8.28 4.69
C ARG A 101 -6.70 -7.46 5.91
N SER A 102 -7.57 -6.55 6.33
CA SER A 102 -7.36 -5.70 7.50
C SER A 102 -7.34 -6.51 8.78
N GLU A 103 -8.18 -7.53 8.86
CA GLU A 103 -8.33 -8.44 9.98
C GLU A 103 -7.07 -9.31 10.16
N LEU A 104 -6.55 -9.86 9.05
CA LEU A 104 -5.29 -10.59 9.04
C LEU A 104 -4.13 -9.71 9.51
N MET A 105 -4.02 -8.49 8.96
CA MET A 105 -2.97 -7.54 9.35
C MET A 105 -3.05 -7.20 10.84
N LYS A 106 -4.24 -6.91 11.37
CA LYS A 106 -4.43 -6.69 12.81
C LYS A 106 -4.03 -7.91 13.65
N GLY A 107 -4.29 -9.12 13.16
CA GLY A 107 -3.84 -10.36 13.81
C GLY A 107 -2.31 -10.49 13.85
N ILE A 108 -1.63 -10.23 12.73
CA ILE A 108 -0.16 -10.28 12.63
C ILE A 108 0.50 -9.24 13.55
N PHE A 109 -0.05 -8.03 13.62
CA PHE A 109 0.46 -6.97 14.51
C PHE A 109 0.06 -7.12 15.99
N GLY A 110 -0.69 -8.16 16.34
CA GLY A 110 -1.17 -8.37 17.71
C GLY A 110 -2.27 -7.41 18.17
N ALA A 111 -2.89 -6.66 17.25
CA ALA A 111 -4.01 -5.77 17.54
C ALA A 111 -5.35 -6.52 17.67
N THR A 112 -5.44 -7.71 17.10
CA THR A 112 -6.61 -8.61 17.22
C THR A 112 -6.15 -9.99 17.66
N ARG A 113 -6.95 -10.67 18.47
CA ARG A 113 -6.68 -12.04 18.91
C ARG A 113 -6.65 -13.01 17.73
N VAL A 114 -5.56 -13.76 17.62
CA VAL A 114 -5.46 -14.92 16.73
C VAL A 114 -6.08 -16.12 17.46
N THR A 115 -7.05 -16.78 16.81
CA THR A 115 -7.82 -17.88 17.39
C THR A 115 -7.17 -19.24 17.14
N ALA A 116 -6.45 -19.42 16.03
CA ALA A 116 -5.70 -20.65 15.72
C ALA A 116 -4.49 -20.38 14.81
N GLY A 117 -3.66 -21.41 14.63
CA GLY A 117 -2.46 -21.35 13.80
C GLY A 117 -1.19 -20.91 14.54
N GLN A 118 -0.13 -20.69 13.76
CA GLN A 118 1.19 -20.29 14.24
C GLN A 118 1.71 -19.07 13.47
N LEU A 119 2.36 -18.18 14.20
CA LEU A 119 3.06 -17.01 13.67
C LEU A 119 4.53 -17.09 14.10
N MET A 120 5.44 -17.01 13.13
CA MET A 120 6.87 -16.89 13.38
C MET A 120 7.40 -15.61 12.73
N LEU A 121 8.20 -14.87 13.48
CA LEU A 121 8.93 -13.69 13.02
C LEU A 121 10.41 -13.89 13.35
N ASP A 122 11.28 -13.84 12.35
CA ASP A 122 12.73 -13.95 12.48
C ASP A 122 13.17 -15.23 13.20
N GLY A 123 12.52 -16.34 12.85
CA GLY A 123 12.72 -17.64 13.49
C GLY A 123 12.14 -17.76 14.90
N LYS A 124 11.57 -16.68 15.47
CA LYS A 124 10.96 -16.68 16.81
C LYS A 124 9.45 -16.86 16.70
N ARG A 125 8.91 -17.82 17.43
CA ARG A 125 7.46 -18.00 17.55
C ARG A 125 6.86 -16.84 18.35
N LEU A 126 5.87 -16.18 17.77
CA LEU A 126 5.10 -15.13 18.43
C LEU A 126 3.81 -15.74 18.98
N ASP A 127 3.55 -15.52 20.28
CA ASP A 127 2.31 -15.94 20.92
C ASP A 127 1.22 -14.88 20.74
N VAL A 128 0.52 -14.94 19.63
CA VAL A 128 -0.54 -13.99 19.25
C VAL A 128 -1.91 -14.31 19.85
N ARG A 129 -1.98 -15.27 20.81
CA ARG A 129 -3.23 -15.67 21.47
C ARG A 129 -3.70 -14.70 22.55
N SER A 130 -2.81 -13.82 23.01
CA SER A 130 -3.09 -12.76 23.98
C SER A 130 -2.81 -11.38 23.35
N PRO A 131 -3.82 -10.52 23.16
CA PRO A 131 -3.65 -9.20 22.53
C PRO A 131 -2.81 -8.22 23.37
N ASP A 132 -2.53 -8.55 24.63
CA ASP A 132 -1.76 -7.69 25.55
C ASP A 132 -0.26 -7.61 25.19
N ARG A 133 0.24 -8.56 24.40
CA ARG A 133 1.64 -8.60 23.98
C ARG A 133 1.81 -7.86 22.65
N ARG A 134 1.90 -6.53 22.72
CA ARG A 134 2.31 -5.70 21.59
C ARG A 134 3.74 -6.09 21.21
N TYR A 135 3.88 -6.87 20.15
CA TYR A 135 5.19 -7.22 19.61
C TYR A 135 5.86 -5.97 19.04
N PRO A 136 7.17 -5.77 19.26
CA PRO A 136 7.90 -4.66 18.66
C PRO A 136 8.10 -4.94 17.16
N CYS A 137 7.01 -4.89 16.39
CA CYS A 137 7.09 -4.79 14.94
C CYS A 137 7.31 -3.31 14.62
N GLY A 138 8.55 -2.93 14.36
CA GLY A 138 8.89 -1.60 13.84
C GLY A 138 9.25 -0.55 14.89
N ARG A 139 10.43 -0.71 15.51
CA ARG A 139 11.25 0.45 15.92
C ARG A 139 12.56 0.44 15.15
N ASP A 140 12.46 0.42 13.82
CA ASP A 140 13.47 1.05 12.97
C ASP A 140 12.83 2.33 12.44
N ALA A 141 12.74 3.31 13.34
CA ALA A 141 12.57 4.69 12.95
C ALA A 141 13.80 5.04 12.10
N VAL A 142 13.57 5.39 10.84
CA VAL A 142 14.59 5.99 9.97
C VAL A 142 15.23 7.14 10.77
N PRO A 143 16.52 7.07 11.15
CA PRO A 143 17.15 8.19 11.81
C PRO A 143 17.20 9.32 10.79
N GLY A 144 16.61 10.45 11.17
CA GLY A 144 16.73 11.69 10.42
C GLY A 144 18.20 11.96 10.13
N ARG A 145 18.48 12.27 8.86
CA ARG A 145 19.76 12.82 8.44
C ARG A 145 20.01 14.09 9.24
N SER A 146 21.14 14.13 9.93
CA SER A 146 21.82 15.37 10.30
C SER A 146 22.37 16.06 9.06
#